data_AF-A0A7K1H5V0-F1
#
_entry.id   AF-A0A7K1H5V0-F1
#
_cell.length_a   1.000
_cell.length_b   1.000
_cell.length_c   1.000
_cell.angle_alpha   90.00
_cell.angle_beta   90.00
_cell.angle_gamma   90.00
#
_symmetry.space_group_name_H-M   'P 1'
#
loop_
_entity.id
_entity.type
_entity.pdbx_description
1 polymer ?
#
loop_
_entity_poly.entity_id
_entity_poly.type
_entity_poly.pdbx_seq_one_letter_code
_entity_poly.pdbx_strand_id
1 'polypeptide(L)'
;MPSPTAPTTEAALETLRRVFGYDSFRGFQREVIDHVVAGGDALVLMPTGGGKSLCYQIPALVRDGVAVVISPLIALMQDQVDALTAVGVRAGFLNSTLDPDTRRLVEAEFVAGEIDLLYLAPEALAGQGTLSLLDRGRISLFAIDEAHCVSQWGHDFRPDYLNLSMLHERWPGVPRIALTATATSATRAEIATRLDLTGARHFVASFDRPNIQYRIVPKREPRKQLLALLRDEHPGDAGIVYCLSRASVEKTAEFLVANGIDALPYHAGLDAATRAANQQRFLRADGVVMVATIAFGMGIDKPDVRFVAHLDLPKSVEGYYQETGRAGRDGLPSTAWLAYGLQDVVQQRKMIDTSEGDLAHRRNLAAHLDAMLALCETVRCRRAQLLEYFGEPATGGCGNCDTCLEPPESWDGTVAAQKLLSTVFRLDRERNQRFGAGHCIDILLGRSTDKIVQHRHDSLTVFGIGGECSEAEWRGVVRQLLAEGLLAVEGDYGTLALTDASAEVLGKRRTVMLRREPARPARVAKPRGAATVVAELPAEAAGTFERLRAWRAATAKEQGVPAYVIFHDATLRQIAADKPSSLAELSRISGVGENKLAKYGEQILEVLAGAD
;
A
#
# COMPACT_ATOMS: atom_id res chain seq x y z
N MET A 1 -17.09 -10.91 -48.23
CA MET A 1 -17.12 -9.64 -47.47
C MET A 1 -15.80 -9.51 -46.74
N PRO A 2 -15.13 -8.36 -46.77
CA PRO A 2 -13.84 -8.21 -46.08
C PRO A 2 -14.07 -8.27 -44.56
N SER A 3 -13.17 -8.97 -43.87
CA SER A 3 -13.10 -9.07 -42.41
C SER A 3 -13.08 -7.69 -41.76
N PRO A 4 -13.75 -7.46 -40.62
CA PRO A 4 -13.60 -6.22 -39.88
C PRO A 4 -12.13 -6.08 -39.50
N THR A 5 -11.53 -4.95 -39.89
CA THR A 5 -10.16 -4.55 -39.55
C THR A 5 -9.96 -4.65 -38.05
N ALA A 6 -8.96 -5.42 -37.61
CA ALA A 6 -8.53 -5.44 -36.22
C ALA A 6 -8.27 -3.99 -35.77
N PRO A 7 -8.76 -3.57 -34.58
CA PRO A 7 -8.52 -2.22 -34.11
C PRO A 7 -7.01 -1.98 -34.00
N THR A 8 -6.53 -0.90 -34.60
CA THR A 8 -5.10 -0.61 -34.68
C THR A 8 -4.61 0.06 -33.39
N THR A 9 -3.31 -0.06 -33.10
CA THR A 9 -2.61 0.65 -32.00
C THR A 9 -2.84 2.16 -32.00
N GLU A 10 -3.17 2.73 -33.15
CA GLU A 10 -3.50 4.15 -33.33
C GLU A 10 -4.80 4.53 -32.62
N ALA A 11 -5.83 3.69 -32.68
CA ALA A 11 -7.12 3.91 -31.99
C ALA A 11 -6.96 3.91 -30.46
N ALA A 12 -6.06 3.08 -29.93
CA ALA A 12 -5.77 3.05 -28.49
C ALA A 12 -5.08 4.35 -28.03
N LEU A 13 -4.13 4.87 -28.81
CA LEU A 13 -3.45 6.13 -28.49
C LEU A 13 -4.38 7.34 -28.65
N GLU A 14 -5.25 7.33 -29.66
CA GLU A 14 -6.28 8.35 -29.84
C GLU A 14 -7.24 8.37 -28.64
N THR A 15 -7.68 7.19 -28.19
CA THR A 15 -8.55 7.06 -27.00
C THR A 15 -7.86 7.59 -25.74
N LEU A 16 -6.57 7.26 -25.54
CA LEU A 16 -5.77 7.77 -24.42
C LEU A 16 -5.76 9.31 -24.38
N ARG A 17 -5.51 9.95 -25.54
CA ARG A 17 -5.44 11.42 -25.64
C ARG A 17 -6.80 12.06 -25.49
N ARG A 18 -7.80 11.57 -26.23
CA ARG A 18 -9.13 12.17 -26.32
C ARG A 18 -9.92 12.03 -25.02
N VAL A 19 -9.93 10.84 -24.42
CA VAL A 19 -10.76 10.53 -23.25
C VAL A 19 -10.02 10.84 -21.96
N PHE A 20 -8.76 10.40 -21.85
CA PHE A 20 -8.01 10.47 -20.59
C PHE A 20 -7.04 11.66 -20.52
N GLY A 21 -6.76 12.35 -21.63
CA GLY A 21 -5.93 13.54 -21.65
C GLY A 21 -4.42 13.28 -21.46
N TYR A 22 -3.94 12.07 -21.78
CA TYR A 22 -2.51 11.72 -21.70
C TYR A 22 -1.87 11.64 -23.08
N ASP A 23 -0.64 12.14 -23.20
CA ASP A 23 0.08 12.22 -24.49
C ASP A 23 0.66 10.89 -24.97
N SER A 24 1.00 10.02 -24.01
CA SER A 24 1.72 8.76 -24.23
C SER A 24 1.47 7.72 -23.13
N PHE A 25 1.56 6.45 -23.50
CA PHE A 25 1.56 5.31 -22.57
C PHE A 25 2.83 5.27 -21.70
N ARG A 26 2.71 4.67 -20.51
CA ARG A 26 3.82 4.43 -19.58
C ARG A 26 4.21 2.96 -19.52
N GLY A 27 5.50 2.67 -19.47
CA GLY A 27 6.01 1.30 -19.30
C GLY A 27 5.34 0.33 -20.27
N PHE A 28 4.83 -0.79 -19.74
CA PHE A 28 4.17 -1.85 -20.52
C PHE A 28 2.72 -1.57 -20.93
N GLN A 29 2.16 -0.40 -20.63
CA GLN A 29 0.74 -0.13 -20.91
C GLN A 29 0.40 -0.35 -22.37
N ARG A 30 1.24 0.14 -23.29
CA ARG A 30 1.00 -0.01 -24.73
C ARG A 30 0.97 -1.47 -25.14
N GLU A 31 1.99 -2.24 -24.75
CA GLU A 31 2.09 -3.66 -25.13
C GLU A 31 0.96 -4.51 -24.55
N VAL A 32 0.51 -4.19 -23.33
CA VAL A 32 -0.65 -4.83 -22.71
C VAL A 32 -1.93 -4.50 -23.48
N ILE A 33 -2.17 -3.22 -23.75
CA ILE A 33 -3.37 -2.74 -24.44
C ILE A 33 -3.43 -3.33 -25.85
N ASP A 34 -2.33 -3.27 -26.62
CA ASP A 34 -2.26 -3.83 -27.97
C ASP A 34 -2.57 -5.35 -27.97
N HIS A 35 -2.03 -6.08 -26.99
CA HIS A 35 -2.25 -7.53 -26.84
C HIS A 35 -3.72 -7.87 -26.54
N VAL A 36 -4.34 -7.13 -25.62
CA VAL A 36 -5.76 -7.35 -25.24
C VAL A 36 -6.71 -6.89 -26.36
N VAL A 37 -6.41 -5.77 -27.01
CA VAL A 37 -7.16 -5.28 -28.18
C VAL A 37 -7.15 -6.32 -29.31
N ALA A 38 -6.02 -6.99 -29.54
CA ALA A 38 -5.90 -8.09 -30.50
C ALA A 38 -6.64 -9.38 -30.09
N GLY A 39 -7.23 -9.44 -28.89
CA GLY A 39 -7.98 -10.59 -28.38
C GLY A 39 -7.15 -11.59 -27.58
N GLY A 40 -5.94 -11.22 -27.14
CA GLY A 40 -5.08 -12.06 -26.34
C GLY A 40 -5.35 -11.96 -24.84
N ASP A 41 -5.17 -13.09 -24.13
CA ASP A 41 -5.21 -13.14 -22.67
C ASP A 41 -3.91 -12.58 -22.06
N ALA A 42 -4.02 -11.86 -20.94
CA ALA A 42 -2.89 -11.24 -20.27
C ALA A 42 -2.90 -11.43 -18.75
N LEU A 43 -1.71 -11.64 -18.18
CA LEU A 43 -1.45 -11.52 -16.75
C LEU A 43 -0.54 -10.32 -16.52
N VAL A 44 -1.01 -9.32 -15.79
CA VAL A 44 -0.37 -8.01 -15.68
C VAL A 44 -0.03 -7.71 -14.22
N LEU A 45 1.27 -7.68 -13.94
CA LEU A 45 1.82 -7.28 -12.66
C LEU A 45 2.45 -5.90 -12.83
N MET A 46 1.81 -4.89 -12.25
CA MET A 46 2.31 -3.52 -12.27
C MET A 46 2.13 -2.87 -10.90
N PRO A 47 3.10 -2.12 -10.38
CA PRO A 47 3.02 -1.53 -9.06
C PRO A 47 1.82 -0.58 -8.92
N THR A 48 1.46 -0.25 -7.67
CA THR A 48 0.47 0.80 -7.38
C THR A 48 0.90 2.11 -8.03
N GLY A 49 -0.02 2.82 -8.70
CA GLY A 49 0.29 4.02 -9.48
C GLY A 49 0.83 3.77 -10.89
N GLY A 50 1.11 2.51 -11.28
CA GLY A 50 1.56 2.16 -12.63
C GLY A 50 0.51 2.31 -13.74
N GLY A 51 -0.72 2.72 -13.42
CA GLY A 51 -1.79 2.90 -14.39
C GLY A 51 -2.41 1.59 -14.91
N LYS A 52 -2.61 0.61 -14.01
CA LYS A 52 -3.23 -0.69 -14.31
C LYS A 52 -4.62 -0.56 -14.92
N SER A 53 -5.44 0.39 -14.45
CA SER A 53 -6.82 0.52 -14.92
C SER A 53 -6.91 0.83 -16.42
N LEU A 54 -5.99 1.64 -16.94
CA LEU A 54 -5.93 1.96 -18.38
C LEU A 54 -5.70 0.70 -19.25
N CYS A 55 -5.04 -0.33 -18.71
CA CYS A 55 -4.78 -1.58 -19.42
C CYS A 55 -6.04 -2.39 -19.73
N TYR A 56 -7.17 -2.14 -19.07
CA TYR A 56 -8.46 -2.72 -19.43
C TYR A 56 -9.49 -1.67 -19.87
N GLN A 57 -9.41 -0.43 -19.37
CA GLN A 57 -10.33 0.65 -19.74
C GLN A 57 -10.17 1.08 -21.20
N ILE A 58 -8.95 1.15 -21.73
CA ILE A 58 -8.75 1.52 -23.14
C ILE A 58 -9.21 0.37 -24.07
N PRO A 59 -8.83 -0.90 -23.84
CA PRO A 59 -9.39 -2.00 -24.61
C PRO A 59 -10.91 -2.09 -24.56
N ALA A 60 -11.55 -1.72 -23.44
CA ALA A 60 -13.00 -1.67 -23.31
C ALA A 60 -13.66 -0.69 -24.30
N LEU A 61 -13.00 0.45 -24.55
CA LEU A 61 -13.50 1.50 -25.45
C LEU A 61 -13.16 1.24 -26.92
N VAL A 62 -12.14 0.41 -27.19
CA VAL A 62 -11.64 0.13 -28.53
C VAL A 62 -12.27 -1.13 -29.13
N ARG A 63 -12.60 -2.13 -28.29
CA ARG A 63 -13.22 -3.39 -28.71
C ARG A 63 -14.74 -3.27 -28.72
N ASP A 64 -15.38 -3.97 -29.63
CA ASP A 64 -16.84 -4.03 -29.72
C ASP A 64 -17.44 -4.89 -28.58
N GLY A 65 -18.43 -4.34 -27.88
CA GLY A 65 -19.07 -4.93 -26.70
C GLY A 65 -18.66 -4.28 -25.37
N VAL A 66 -19.23 -4.77 -24.28
CA VAL A 66 -19.02 -4.24 -22.93
C VAL A 66 -17.89 -4.98 -22.22
N ALA A 67 -16.98 -4.25 -21.57
CA ALA A 67 -15.99 -4.88 -20.71
C ALA A 67 -16.57 -5.19 -19.34
N VAL A 68 -16.39 -6.42 -18.87
CA VAL A 68 -16.84 -6.84 -17.53
C VAL A 68 -15.64 -6.88 -16.59
N VAL A 69 -15.68 -6.06 -15.53
CA VAL A 69 -14.59 -5.89 -14.57
C VAL A 69 -14.97 -6.52 -13.23
N ILE A 70 -14.29 -7.61 -12.87
CA ILE A 70 -14.43 -8.27 -11.57
C ILE A 70 -13.50 -7.58 -10.58
N SER A 71 -14.06 -7.00 -9.51
CA SER A 71 -13.30 -6.30 -8.48
C SER A 71 -13.76 -6.75 -7.09
N PRO A 72 -12.88 -6.88 -6.09
CA PRO A 72 -13.26 -7.45 -4.80
C PRO A 72 -14.03 -6.48 -3.90
N LEU A 73 -14.11 -5.19 -4.28
CA LEU A 73 -14.51 -4.13 -3.35
C LEU A 73 -15.55 -3.21 -3.96
N ILE A 74 -16.73 -3.24 -3.36
CA ILE A 74 -17.88 -2.39 -3.70
C ILE A 74 -17.50 -0.91 -3.70
N ALA A 75 -16.77 -0.43 -2.68
CA ALA A 75 -16.36 0.97 -2.60
C ALA A 75 -15.44 1.39 -3.77
N LEU A 76 -14.58 0.47 -4.24
CA LEU A 76 -13.70 0.73 -5.38
C LEU A 76 -14.48 0.79 -6.69
N MET A 77 -15.53 -0.02 -6.85
CA MET A 77 -16.37 0.02 -8.05
C MET A 77 -17.03 1.39 -8.22
N GLN A 78 -17.58 1.95 -7.16
CA GLN A 78 -18.21 3.28 -7.20
C GLN A 78 -17.18 4.34 -7.61
N ASP A 79 -16.01 4.38 -6.95
CA ASP A 79 -14.96 5.36 -7.25
C ASP A 79 -14.47 5.25 -8.70
N GLN A 80 -14.35 4.03 -9.26
CA GLN A 80 -13.99 3.85 -10.67
C GLN A 80 -15.10 4.32 -11.63
N VAL A 81 -16.35 3.98 -11.34
CA VAL A 81 -17.50 4.38 -12.18
C VAL A 81 -17.66 5.90 -12.17
N ASP A 82 -17.53 6.56 -11.02
CA ASP A 82 -17.58 8.01 -10.92
C ASP A 82 -16.44 8.66 -11.72
N ALA A 83 -15.21 8.12 -11.62
CA ALA A 83 -14.05 8.63 -12.35
C ALA A 83 -14.19 8.46 -13.88
N LEU A 84 -14.73 7.32 -14.33
CA LEU A 84 -15.01 7.04 -15.75
C LEU A 84 -16.12 7.95 -16.29
N THR A 85 -17.20 8.12 -15.53
CA THR A 85 -18.33 8.99 -15.90
C THR A 85 -17.87 10.44 -16.01
N ALA A 86 -16.97 10.90 -15.13
CA ALA A 86 -16.42 12.25 -15.16
C ALA A 86 -15.59 12.56 -16.43
N VAL A 87 -15.03 11.54 -17.08
CA VAL A 87 -14.32 11.66 -18.37
C VAL A 87 -15.20 11.27 -19.57
N GLY A 88 -16.49 11.06 -19.35
CA GLY A 88 -17.48 10.79 -20.40
C GLY A 88 -17.57 9.34 -20.85
N VAL A 89 -17.00 8.39 -20.09
CA VAL A 89 -17.14 6.95 -20.33
C VAL A 89 -18.40 6.43 -19.65
N ARG A 90 -19.19 5.61 -20.36
CA ARG A 90 -20.45 5.05 -19.84
C ARG A 90 -20.12 3.80 -19.02
N ALA A 91 -20.18 3.91 -17.70
CA ALA A 91 -19.83 2.82 -16.80
C ALA A 91 -20.95 2.56 -15.80
N GLY A 92 -21.17 1.28 -15.49
CA GLY A 92 -22.12 0.83 -14.46
C GLY A 92 -21.47 -0.18 -13.53
N PHE A 93 -22.15 -0.50 -12.43
CA PHE A 93 -21.74 -1.58 -11.53
C PHE A 93 -22.95 -2.40 -11.08
N LEU A 94 -22.75 -3.66 -10.69
CA LEU A 94 -23.75 -4.48 -10.01
C LEU A 94 -23.15 -5.08 -8.75
N ASN A 95 -23.73 -4.73 -7.60
CA ASN A 95 -23.38 -5.27 -6.29
C ASN A 95 -24.61 -5.32 -5.38
N SER A 96 -24.43 -5.76 -4.14
CA SER A 96 -25.49 -5.93 -3.15
C SER A 96 -26.05 -4.62 -2.56
N THR A 97 -25.44 -3.46 -2.87
CA THR A 97 -25.87 -2.16 -2.34
C THR A 97 -26.88 -1.42 -3.24
N LEU A 98 -27.08 -1.88 -4.48
CA LEU A 98 -28.05 -1.29 -5.38
C LEU A 98 -29.48 -1.67 -5.03
N ASP A 99 -30.39 -0.70 -5.16
CA ASP A 99 -31.82 -0.97 -5.12
C ASP A 99 -32.26 -1.75 -6.39
N PRO A 100 -33.40 -2.47 -6.32
CA PRO A 100 -33.85 -3.30 -7.43
C PRO A 100 -34.13 -2.57 -8.75
N ASP A 101 -34.52 -1.29 -8.71
CA ASP A 101 -34.88 -0.55 -9.91
C ASP A 101 -33.64 -0.02 -10.62
N THR A 102 -32.68 0.53 -9.87
CA THR A 102 -31.36 0.90 -10.40
C THR A 102 -30.66 -0.33 -10.98
N ARG A 103 -30.74 -1.48 -10.30
CA ARG A 103 -30.18 -2.73 -10.80
C ARG A 103 -30.75 -3.11 -12.17
N ARG A 104 -32.08 -3.09 -12.33
CA ARG A 104 -32.75 -3.43 -13.59
C ARG A 104 -32.37 -2.49 -14.73
N LEU A 105 -32.19 -1.20 -14.43
CA LEU A 105 -31.74 -0.22 -15.40
C LEU A 105 -30.36 -0.58 -15.95
N VAL A 106 -29.38 -0.80 -15.07
CA VAL A 106 -28.01 -1.18 -15.47
C VAL A 106 -28.00 -2.51 -16.23
N GLU A 107 -28.82 -3.48 -15.84
CA GLU A 107 -28.98 -4.75 -16.57
C GLU A 107 -29.54 -4.54 -17.99
N ALA A 108 -30.49 -3.63 -18.17
CA ALA A 108 -31.04 -3.31 -19.49
C ALA A 108 -30.02 -2.58 -20.38
N GLU A 109 -29.32 -1.58 -19.82
CA GLU A 109 -28.26 -0.84 -20.52
C GLU A 109 -27.12 -1.76 -20.96
N PHE A 110 -26.73 -2.73 -20.11
CA PHE A 110 -25.75 -3.75 -20.46
C PHE A 110 -26.17 -4.59 -21.67
N VAL A 111 -27.40 -5.09 -21.67
CA VAL A 111 -27.92 -5.92 -22.77
C VAL A 111 -28.07 -5.10 -24.06
N ALA A 112 -28.41 -3.81 -23.94
CA ALA A 112 -28.52 -2.89 -25.07
C ALA A 112 -27.15 -2.43 -25.62
N GLY A 113 -26.05 -2.65 -24.90
CA GLY A 113 -24.72 -2.12 -25.25
C GLY A 113 -24.58 -0.62 -25.02
N GLU A 114 -25.37 -0.08 -24.10
CA GLU A 114 -25.39 1.35 -23.76
C GLU A 114 -24.33 1.75 -22.73
N ILE A 115 -23.65 0.77 -22.13
CA ILE A 115 -22.48 0.97 -21.27
C ILE A 115 -21.23 0.37 -21.91
N ASP A 116 -20.08 0.98 -21.64
CA ASP A 116 -18.76 0.54 -22.10
C ASP A 116 -18.10 -0.40 -21.08
N LEU A 117 -18.34 -0.18 -19.78
CA LEU A 117 -17.81 -0.98 -18.68
C LEU A 117 -18.89 -1.36 -17.65
N LEU A 118 -18.86 -2.62 -17.20
CA LEU A 118 -19.68 -3.15 -16.12
C LEU A 118 -18.81 -3.72 -15.00
N TYR A 119 -18.80 -3.08 -13.84
CA TYR A 119 -18.12 -3.59 -12.65
C TYR A 119 -18.98 -4.60 -11.88
N LEU A 120 -18.42 -5.74 -11.51
CA LEU A 120 -19.10 -6.81 -10.78
C LEU A 120 -18.31 -7.24 -9.55
N ALA A 121 -19.02 -7.51 -8.47
CA ALA A 121 -18.46 -8.22 -7.32
C ALA A 121 -18.31 -9.73 -7.64
N PRO A 122 -17.23 -10.39 -7.20
CA PRO A 122 -16.97 -11.80 -7.56
C PRO A 122 -18.10 -12.74 -7.10
N GLU A 123 -18.71 -12.48 -5.95
CA GLU A 123 -19.83 -13.27 -5.42
C GLU A 123 -21.07 -13.23 -6.33
N ALA A 124 -21.23 -12.18 -7.16
CA ALA A 124 -22.35 -12.06 -8.08
C ALA A 124 -22.30 -13.15 -9.18
N LEU A 125 -21.11 -13.67 -9.51
CA LEU A 125 -20.92 -14.71 -10.52
C LEU A 125 -21.34 -16.11 -10.05
N ALA A 126 -21.56 -16.30 -8.73
CA ALA A 126 -22.15 -17.54 -8.22
C ALA A 126 -23.66 -17.65 -8.54
N GLY A 127 -24.33 -16.52 -8.84
CA GLY A 127 -25.75 -16.47 -9.13
C GLY A 127 -26.08 -16.73 -10.60
N GLN A 128 -27.00 -17.67 -10.86
CA GLN A 128 -27.48 -17.96 -12.23
C GLN A 128 -28.04 -16.73 -12.95
N GLY A 129 -28.69 -15.80 -12.22
CA GLY A 129 -29.22 -14.57 -12.81
C GLY A 129 -28.16 -13.69 -13.46
N THR A 130 -27.01 -13.50 -12.80
CA THR A 130 -25.88 -12.75 -13.34
C THR A 130 -25.29 -13.46 -14.56
N LEU A 131 -25.16 -14.79 -14.52
CA LEU A 131 -24.64 -15.56 -15.65
C LEU A 131 -25.57 -15.47 -16.87
N SER A 132 -26.88 -15.59 -16.67
CA SER A 132 -27.87 -15.42 -17.74
C SER A 132 -27.91 -13.99 -18.29
N LEU A 133 -27.64 -12.98 -17.46
CA LEU A 133 -27.47 -11.61 -17.93
C LEU A 133 -26.26 -11.51 -18.86
N LEU A 134 -25.10 -12.02 -18.40
CA LEU A 134 -23.85 -11.99 -19.17
C LEU A 134 -23.95 -12.73 -20.50
N ASP A 135 -24.70 -13.84 -20.56
CA ASP A 135 -24.95 -14.57 -21.82
C ASP A 135 -25.72 -13.74 -22.86
N ARG A 136 -26.56 -12.79 -22.41
CA ARG A 136 -27.40 -11.96 -23.28
C ARG A 136 -26.67 -10.72 -23.81
N GLY A 137 -25.63 -10.27 -23.11
CA GLY A 137 -24.83 -9.13 -23.50
C GLY A 137 -23.69 -9.51 -24.44
N ARG A 138 -23.17 -8.53 -25.18
CA ARG A 138 -21.97 -8.70 -25.99
C ARG A 138 -20.76 -8.27 -25.17
N ILE A 139 -19.93 -9.22 -24.76
CA ILE A 139 -18.77 -8.96 -23.90
C ILE A 139 -17.52 -8.73 -24.75
N SER A 140 -16.82 -7.62 -24.51
CA SER A 140 -15.59 -7.29 -25.23
C SER A 140 -14.34 -7.90 -24.59
N LEU A 141 -14.28 -7.93 -23.25
CA LEU A 141 -13.23 -8.55 -22.44
C LEU A 141 -13.70 -8.80 -20.99
N PHE A 142 -13.00 -9.69 -20.29
CA PHE A 142 -13.08 -9.81 -18.83
C PHE A 142 -11.81 -9.24 -18.19
N ALA A 143 -11.96 -8.31 -17.26
CA ALA A 143 -10.87 -7.82 -16.43
C ALA A 143 -11.03 -8.35 -15.00
N ILE A 144 -10.00 -9.01 -14.48
CA ILE A 144 -9.95 -9.53 -13.10
C ILE A 144 -8.99 -8.64 -12.34
N ASP A 145 -9.53 -7.67 -11.61
CA ASP A 145 -8.75 -6.74 -10.80
C ASP A 145 -8.41 -7.39 -9.44
N GLU A 146 -7.28 -6.96 -8.86
CA GLU A 146 -6.68 -7.53 -7.66
C GLU A 146 -6.60 -9.07 -7.69
N ALA A 147 -6.15 -9.62 -8.82
CA ALA A 147 -6.11 -11.05 -9.10
C ALA A 147 -5.34 -11.89 -8.04
N HIS A 148 -4.49 -11.26 -7.22
CA HIS A 148 -3.85 -11.92 -6.08
C HIS A 148 -4.85 -12.51 -5.06
N CYS A 149 -6.10 -12.02 -5.03
CA CYS A 149 -7.17 -12.57 -4.17
C CYS A 149 -7.45 -14.05 -4.44
N VAL A 150 -7.09 -14.59 -5.62
CA VAL A 150 -7.26 -16.01 -5.94
C VAL A 150 -6.28 -16.92 -5.21
N SER A 151 -5.14 -16.39 -4.74
CA SER A 151 -4.09 -17.15 -4.06
C SER A 151 -4.51 -17.43 -2.62
N GLN A 152 -4.66 -18.71 -2.26
CA GLN A 152 -5.05 -19.12 -0.89
C GLN A 152 -4.02 -18.71 0.17
N TRP A 153 -2.78 -18.54 -0.26
CA TRP A 153 -1.64 -18.18 0.58
C TRP A 153 -1.21 -16.73 0.40
N GLY A 154 -1.95 -15.99 -0.45
CA GLY A 154 -1.81 -14.54 -0.61
C GLY A 154 -2.29 -13.78 0.62
N HIS A 155 -1.94 -12.51 0.70
CA HIS A 155 -2.21 -11.66 1.87
C HIS A 155 -3.69 -11.21 1.99
N ASP A 156 -4.50 -11.33 0.93
CA ASP A 156 -5.93 -10.98 0.90
C ASP A 156 -6.77 -12.04 0.13
N PHE A 157 -6.67 -13.31 0.51
CA PHE A 157 -7.42 -14.41 -0.14
C PHE A 157 -8.95 -14.20 -0.08
N ARG A 158 -9.62 -14.41 -1.23
CA ARG A 158 -11.08 -14.41 -1.35
C ARG A 158 -11.58 -15.70 -2.03
N PRO A 159 -12.39 -16.53 -1.36
CA PRO A 159 -12.89 -17.78 -1.92
C PRO A 159 -13.63 -17.61 -3.26
N ASP A 160 -14.40 -16.52 -3.42
CA ASP A 160 -15.19 -16.28 -4.64
C ASP A 160 -14.34 -16.16 -5.91
N TYR A 161 -13.06 -15.77 -5.78
CA TYR A 161 -12.13 -15.70 -6.92
C TYR A 161 -11.78 -17.08 -7.48
N LEU A 162 -11.93 -18.15 -6.71
CA LEU A 162 -11.69 -19.52 -7.19
C LEU A 162 -12.63 -19.93 -8.31
N ASN A 163 -13.82 -19.33 -8.36
CA ASN A 163 -14.83 -19.65 -9.36
C ASN A 163 -14.57 -18.94 -10.70
N LEU A 164 -13.60 -18.03 -10.78
CA LEU A 164 -13.36 -17.21 -11.98
C LEU A 164 -12.76 -17.99 -13.15
N SER A 165 -12.28 -19.23 -12.95
CA SER A 165 -11.86 -20.11 -14.05
C SER A 165 -12.99 -20.35 -15.05
N MET A 166 -14.24 -20.33 -14.57
CA MET A 166 -15.45 -20.51 -15.39
C MET A 166 -15.57 -19.50 -16.55
N LEU A 167 -14.92 -18.32 -16.43
CA LEU A 167 -15.01 -17.27 -17.44
C LEU A 167 -14.48 -17.76 -18.79
N HIS A 168 -13.39 -18.54 -18.78
CA HIS A 168 -12.84 -19.13 -20.00
C HIS A 168 -13.68 -20.29 -20.53
N GLU A 169 -14.22 -21.11 -19.62
CA GLU A 169 -15.04 -22.26 -19.99
C GLU A 169 -16.35 -21.84 -20.69
N ARG A 170 -16.98 -20.77 -20.21
CA ARG A 170 -18.27 -20.28 -20.72
C ARG A 170 -18.12 -19.27 -21.87
N TRP A 171 -17.08 -18.43 -21.85
CA TRP A 171 -16.81 -17.42 -22.88
C TRP A 171 -15.39 -17.55 -23.46
N PRO A 172 -15.06 -18.67 -24.12
CA PRO A 172 -13.68 -18.95 -24.57
C PRO A 172 -13.16 -17.98 -25.64
N GLY A 173 -14.04 -17.28 -26.36
CA GLY A 173 -13.66 -16.29 -27.37
C GLY A 173 -13.45 -14.86 -26.83
N VAL A 174 -13.66 -14.63 -25.53
CA VAL A 174 -13.55 -13.32 -24.90
C VAL A 174 -12.22 -13.22 -24.16
N PRO A 175 -11.34 -12.25 -24.48
CA PRO A 175 -10.05 -12.13 -23.82
C PRO A 175 -10.18 -11.79 -22.34
N ARG A 176 -9.24 -12.31 -21.56
CA ARG A 176 -9.15 -12.14 -20.11
C ARG A 176 -7.86 -11.42 -19.75
N ILE A 177 -7.98 -10.37 -18.93
CA ILE A 177 -6.83 -9.67 -18.35
C ILE A 177 -6.91 -9.77 -16.83
N ALA A 178 -5.93 -10.42 -16.20
CA ALA A 178 -5.79 -10.45 -14.75
C ALA A 178 -4.74 -9.43 -14.30
N LEU A 179 -5.08 -8.54 -13.37
CA LEU A 179 -4.22 -7.47 -12.91
C LEU A 179 -3.96 -7.56 -11.41
N THR A 180 -2.73 -7.32 -10.98
CA THR A 180 -2.40 -7.18 -9.56
C THR A 180 -1.22 -6.24 -9.33
N ALA A 181 -1.20 -5.58 -8.17
CA ALA A 181 -0.10 -4.72 -7.75
C ALA A 181 1.01 -5.46 -6.99
N THR A 182 0.64 -6.52 -6.27
CA THR A 182 1.47 -7.16 -5.26
C THR A 182 1.33 -8.66 -5.40
N ALA A 183 2.27 -9.27 -6.13
CA ALA A 183 2.35 -10.71 -6.27
C ALA A 183 3.82 -11.12 -6.38
N THR A 184 4.21 -12.05 -5.51
CA THR A 184 5.51 -12.73 -5.62
C THR A 184 5.54 -13.65 -6.84
N SER A 185 6.72 -14.15 -7.21
CA SER A 185 6.85 -15.17 -8.27
C SER A 185 5.96 -16.40 -8.03
N ALA A 186 5.80 -16.84 -6.78
CA ALA A 186 4.95 -17.96 -6.40
C ALA A 186 3.46 -17.60 -6.54
N THR A 187 3.04 -16.45 -6.01
CA THR A 187 1.66 -15.95 -6.16
C THR A 187 1.28 -15.77 -7.62
N ARG A 188 2.19 -15.24 -8.45
CA ARG A 188 1.98 -15.10 -9.90
C ARG A 188 1.71 -16.44 -10.58
N ALA A 189 2.50 -17.47 -10.26
CA ALA A 189 2.31 -18.80 -10.81
C ALA A 189 0.95 -19.38 -10.39
N GLU A 190 0.55 -19.17 -9.14
CA GLU A 190 -0.75 -19.61 -8.63
C GLU A 190 -1.92 -18.87 -9.31
N ILE A 191 -1.83 -17.55 -9.52
CA ILE A 191 -2.81 -16.79 -10.29
C ILE A 191 -2.95 -17.37 -11.70
N ALA A 192 -1.81 -17.60 -12.37
CA ALA A 192 -1.80 -18.14 -13.73
C ALA A 192 -2.44 -19.53 -13.80
N THR A 193 -2.19 -20.42 -12.83
CA THR A 193 -2.79 -21.75 -12.80
C THR A 193 -4.28 -21.70 -12.46
N ARG A 194 -4.68 -20.95 -11.42
CA ARG A 194 -6.07 -20.95 -10.94
C ARG A 194 -7.04 -20.25 -11.87
N LEU A 195 -6.59 -19.20 -12.56
CA LEU A 195 -7.40 -18.48 -13.54
C LEU A 195 -7.27 -19.05 -14.96
N ASP A 196 -6.54 -20.15 -15.15
CA ASP A 196 -6.21 -20.73 -16.45
C ASP A 196 -5.63 -19.70 -17.45
N LEU A 197 -4.57 -19.03 -17.00
CA LEU A 197 -3.80 -18.01 -17.72
C LEU A 197 -2.31 -18.41 -17.87
N THR A 198 -2.02 -19.71 -17.81
CA THR A 198 -0.65 -20.22 -17.99
C THR A 198 -0.10 -19.97 -19.39
N GLY A 199 -0.95 -20.06 -20.41
CA GLY A 199 -0.65 -19.71 -21.80
C GLY A 199 -0.80 -18.23 -22.15
N ALA A 200 -1.28 -17.40 -21.21
CA ALA A 200 -1.44 -15.96 -21.41
C ALA A 200 -0.08 -15.27 -21.49
N ARG A 201 -0.03 -14.07 -22.08
CA ARG A 201 1.19 -13.26 -22.06
C ARG A 201 1.35 -12.61 -20.69
N HIS A 202 2.51 -12.79 -20.06
CA HIS A 202 2.79 -12.25 -18.72
C HIS A 202 3.61 -10.97 -18.83
N PHE A 203 3.07 -9.88 -18.29
CA PHE A 203 3.72 -8.58 -18.23
C PHE A 203 4.07 -8.28 -16.77
N VAL A 204 5.36 -8.14 -16.46
CA VAL A 204 5.82 -7.81 -15.11
C VAL A 204 6.65 -6.54 -15.18
N ALA A 205 6.08 -5.45 -14.68
CA ALA A 205 6.81 -4.21 -14.47
C ALA A 205 7.67 -4.30 -13.20
N SER A 206 8.70 -3.46 -13.13
CA SER A 206 9.49 -3.29 -11.92
C SER A 206 8.60 -2.85 -10.76
N PHE A 207 8.89 -3.39 -9.57
CA PHE A 207 8.28 -2.98 -8.30
C PHE A 207 8.97 -1.74 -7.71
N ASP A 208 9.94 -1.14 -8.40
CA ASP A 208 10.62 0.04 -7.88
C ASP A 208 9.71 1.28 -7.86
N ARG A 209 9.77 1.99 -6.73
CA ARG A 209 9.14 3.28 -6.50
C ARG A 209 10.22 4.22 -5.99
N PRO A 210 11.06 4.77 -6.89
CA PRO A 210 12.24 5.55 -6.51
C PRO A 210 11.87 6.80 -5.72
N ASN A 211 10.66 7.33 -5.96
CA ASN A 211 10.10 8.51 -5.32
C ASN A 211 9.64 8.29 -3.87
N ILE A 212 9.53 7.03 -3.40
CA ILE A 212 9.18 6.73 -2.01
C ILE A 212 10.45 6.49 -1.20
N GLN A 213 10.66 7.33 -0.18
CA GLN A 213 11.69 7.13 0.83
C GLN A 213 11.18 6.19 1.92
N TYR A 214 11.81 5.02 2.08
CA TYR A 214 11.47 4.07 3.15
C TYR A 214 12.29 4.38 4.41
N ARG A 215 11.61 4.61 5.54
CA ARG A 215 12.23 4.91 6.83
C ARG A 215 11.54 4.16 7.96
N ILE A 216 12.29 3.32 8.67
CA ILE A 216 11.75 2.55 9.80
C ILE A 216 12.50 2.94 11.07
N VAL A 217 11.76 3.52 12.01
CA VAL A 217 12.32 4.09 13.24
C VAL A 217 11.95 3.26 14.47
N PRO A 218 12.78 3.27 15.53
CA PRO A 218 12.41 2.68 16.80
C PRO A 218 11.13 3.33 17.38
N LYS A 219 10.14 2.50 17.70
CA LYS A 219 8.84 2.94 18.27
C LYS A 219 9.02 3.44 19.70
N ARG A 220 8.87 4.75 19.93
CA ARG A 220 9.00 5.43 21.24
C ARG A 220 8.06 6.62 21.31
N GLU A 221 7.00 6.53 22.12
CA GLU A 221 5.93 7.54 22.12
C GLU A 221 5.45 7.87 20.68
N PRO A 222 4.99 6.86 19.91
CA PRO A 222 4.82 6.95 18.45
C PRO A 222 3.97 8.13 17.97
N ARG A 223 2.94 8.53 18.74
CA ARG A 223 2.10 9.69 18.44
C ARG A 223 2.91 11.01 18.44
N LYS A 224 3.87 11.18 19.35
CA LYS A 224 4.77 12.35 19.36
C LYS A 224 5.77 12.30 18.21
N GLN A 225 6.29 11.11 17.89
CA GLN A 225 7.19 10.94 16.73
C GLN A 225 6.46 11.27 15.41
N LEU A 226 5.22 10.79 15.27
CA LEU A 226 4.37 11.14 14.14
C LEU A 226 4.12 12.65 14.09
N LEU A 227 3.74 13.29 15.20
CA LEU A 227 3.51 14.74 15.21
C LEU A 227 4.76 15.53 14.80
N ALA A 228 5.95 15.10 15.22
CA ALA A 228 7.21 15.70 14.78
C ALA A 228 7.42 15.54 13.27
N LEU A 229 7.21 14.33 12.73
CA LEU A 229 7.25 14.07 11.28
C LEU A 229 6.31 15.02 10.51
N LEU A 230 5.06 15.16 10.96
CA LEU A 230 4.07 16.00 10.29
C LEU A 230 4.41 17.49 10.33
N ARG A 231 5.00 17.98 11.43
CA ARG A 231 5.35 19.40 11.57
C ARG A 231 6.66 19.76 10.89
N ASP A 232 7.65 18.89 10.99
CA ASP A 232 9.02 19.19 10.58
C ASP A 232 9.24 18.88 9.09
N GLU A 233 8.53 17.90 8.55
CA GLU A 233 8.79 17.37 7.19
C GLU A 233 7.58 17.44 6.26
N HIS A 234 6.35 17.38 6.80
CA HIS A 234 5.11 17.30 6.00
C HIS A 234 4.03 18.35 6.39
N PRO A 235 4.38 19.64 6.58
CA PRO A 235 3.42 20.65 7.00
C PRO A 235 2.38 20.92 5.90
N GLY A 236 1.11 20.66 6.18
CA GLY A 236 0.01 20.89 5.24
C GLY A 236 -0.10 19.84 4.13
N ASP A 237 0.68 18.76 4.20
CA ASP A 237 0.61 17.66 3.26
C ASP A 237 -0.53 16.68 3.60
N ALA A 238 -1.17 16.13 2.56
CA ALA A 238 -2.08 15.01 2.74
C ALA A 238 -1.30 13.71 3.00
N GLY A 239 -1.81 12.88 3.91
CA GLY A 239 -1.17 11.62 4.25
C GLY A 239 -2.07 10.60 4.90
N ILE A 240 -1.58 9.37 5.02
CA ILE A 240 -2.31 8.24 5.60
C ILE A 240 -1.53 7.72 6.81
N VAL A 241 -2.20 7.47 7.93
CA VAL A 241 -1.63 6.94 9.16
C VAL A 241 -2.32 5.62 9.50
N TYR A 242 -1.62 4.50 9.34
CA TYR A 242 -2.11 3.16 9.65
C TYR A 242 -1.90 2.79 11.11
N CYS A 243 -2.99 2.34 11.74
CA CYS A 243 -3.03 1.80 13.10
C CYS A 243 -3.72 0.43 13.11
N LEU A 244 -3.35 -0.43 14.05
CA LEU A 244 -3.83 -1.80 14.12
C LEU A 244 -5.27 -1.93 14.65
N SER A 245 -5.71 -1.02 15.53
CA SER A 245 -7.02 -1.09 16.18
C SER A 245 -7.85 0.17 15.99
N ARG A 246 -9.19 0.02 16.02
CA ARG A 246 -10.16 1.12 15.93
C ARG A 246 -9.92 2.18 17.03
N ALA A 247 -9.70 1.73 18.25
CA ALA A 247 -9.38 2.61 19.37
C ALA A 247 -8.07 3.38 19.17
N SER A 248 -7.06 2.79 18.53
CA SER A 248 -5.80 3.50 18.20
C SER A 248 -6.02 4.54 17.11
N VAL A 249 -6.87 4.25 16.12
CA VAL A 249 -7.27 5.20 15.06
C VAL A 249 -7.92 6.43 15.67
N GLU A 250 -8.98 6.25 16.47
CA GLU A 250 -9.71 7.36 17.09
C GLU A 250 -8.79 8.21 17.98
N LYS A 251 -8.05 7.58 18.90
CA LYS A 251 -7.12 8.27 19.82
C LYS A 251 -5.98 8.99 19.11
N THR A 252 -5.56 8.52 17.94
CA THR A 252 -4.51 9.15 17.15
C THR A 252 -5.06 10.32 16.36
N ALA A 253 -6.23 10.19 15.74
CA ALA A 253 -6.91 11.30 15.08
C ALA A 253 -7.21 12.45 16.05
N GLU A 254 -7.79 12.14 17.22
CA GLU A 254 -8.04 13.13 18.28
C GLU A 254 -6.76 13.83 18.75
N PHE A 255 -5.68 13.07 18.93
CA PHE A 255 -4.39 13.62 19.34
C PHE A 255 -3.81 14.58 18.29
N LEU A 256 -3.92 14.24 17.00
CA LEU A 256 -3.46 15.09 15.90
C LEU A 256 -4.29 16.39 15.82
N VAL A 257 -5.62 16.29 15.90
CA VAL A 257 -6.53 17.45 15.92
C VAL A 257 -6.24 18.37 17.11
N ALA A 258 -6.06 17.82 18.31
CA ALA A 258 -5.69 18.59 19.50
C ALA A 258 -4.34 19.32 19.36
N ASN A 259 -3.52 18.92 18.40
CA ASN A 259 -2.21 19.50 18.09
C ASN A 259 -2.21 20.32 16.78
N GLY A 260 -3.39 20.67 16.25
CA GLY A 260 -3.54 21.55 15.08
C GLY A 260 -3.30 20.88 13.74
N ILE A 261 -3.30 19.54 13.67
CA ILE A 261 -3.24 18.78 12.43
C ILE A 261 -4.67 18.40 12.02
N ASP A 262 -5.07 18.71 10.78
CA ASP A 262 -6.37 18.31 10.25
C ASP A 262 -6.40 16.80 9.99
N ALA A 263 -7.01 16.03 10.90
CA ALA A 263 -7.01 14.59 10.85
C ALA A 263 -8.43 13.98 10.98
N LEU A 264 -8.67 12.90 10.24
CA LEU A 264 -9.94 12.17 10.22
C LEU A 264 -9.73 10.69 10.57
N PRO A 265 -10.61 10.07 11.38
CA PRO A 265 -10.58 8.63 11.60
C PRO A 265 -11.29 7.86 10.47
N TYR A 266 -10.79 6.66 10.14
CA TYR A 266 -11.48 5.72 9.26
C TYR A 266 -11.28 4.27 9.69
N HIS A 267 -12.38 3.58 9.99
CA HIS A 267 -12.40 2.15 10.23
C HIS A 267 -13.80 1.57 10.08
N ALA A 268 -13.90 0.24 9.94
CA ALA A 268 -15.16 -0.48 9.77
C ALA A 268 -16.18 -0.29 10.92
N GLY A 269 -15.74 0.16 12.10
CA GLY A 269 -16.64 0.48 13.22
C GLY A 269 -17.41 1.81 13.11
N LEU A 270 -17.01 2.72 12.21
CA LEU A 270 -17.77 3.95 11.95
C LEU A 270 -19.02 3.62 11.14
N ASP A 271 -20.09 4.39 11.28
CA ASP A 271 -21.28 4.25 10.44
C ASP A 271 -20.96 4.59 8.97
N ALA A 272 -21.78 4.09 8.05
CA ALA A 272 -21.51 4.21 6.61
C ALA A 272 -21.48 5.66 6.12
N ALA A 273 -22.33 6.53 6.67
CA ALA A 273 -22.41 7.93 6.27
C ALA A 273 -21.15 8.70 6.70
N THR A 274 -20.69 8.50 7.94
CA THR A 274 -19.44 9.10 8.44
C THR A 274 -18.23 8.60 7.66
N ARG A 275 -18.15 7.30 7.35
CA ARG A 275 -17.04 6.76 6.52
C ARG A 275 -17.01 7.40 5.14
N ALA A 276 -18.16 7.49 4.46
CA ALA A 276 -18.28 8.09 3.15
C ALA A 276 -17.89 9.59 3.20
N ALA A 277 -18.37 10.32 4.18
CA ALA A 277 -18.03 11.74 4.37
C ALA A 277 -16.52 11.95 4.59
N ASN A 278 -15.89 11.14 5.44
CA ASN A 278 -14.45 11.23 5.71
C ASN A 278 -13.62 10.87 4.48
N GLN A 279 -13.98 9.81 3.76
CA GLN A 279 -13.32 9.42 2.51
C GLN A 279 -13.43 10.52 1.45
N GLN A 280 -14.64 11.05 1.23
CA GLN A 280 -14.86 12.14 0.27
C GLN A 280 -14.06 13.39 0.64
N ARG A 281 -14.04 13.76 1.94
CA ARG A 281 -13.25 14.90 2.40
C ARG A 281 -11.76 14.68 2.15
N PHE A 282 -11.22 13.50 2.42
CA PHE A 282 -9.82 13.19 2.14
C PHE A 282 -9.47 13.25 0.65
N LEU A 283 -10.35 12.76 -0.23
CA LEU A 283 -10.14 12.81 -1.68
C LEU A 283 -10.20 14.24 -2.23
N ARG A 284 -11.08 15.08 -1.68
CA ARG A 284 -11.37 16.43 -2.18
C ARG A 284 -10.48 17.52 -1.60
N ALA A 285 -10.22 17.47 -0.29
CA ALA A 285 -9.51 18.53 0.42
C ALA A 285 -7.99 18.31 0.38
N ASP A 286 -7.28 19.43 0.43
CA ASP A 286 -5.83 19.46 0.57
C ASP A 286 -5.42 19.36 2.04
N GLY A 287 -4.28 18.73 2.32
CA GLY A 287 -3.67 18.70 3.65
C GLY A 287 -4.37 17.86 4.72
N VAL A 288 -5.37 17.04 4.35
CA VAL A 288 -6.07 16.16 5.30
C VAL A 288 -5.23 14.91 5.57
N VAL A 289 -5.08 14.58 6.86
CA VAL A 289 -4.45 13.34 7.31
C VAL A 289 -5.52 12.30 7.64
N MET A 290 -5.57 11.20 6.89
CA MET A 290 -6.45 10.08 7.25
C MET A 290 -5.73 9.16 8.23
N VAL A 291 -6.30 8.98 9.42
CA VAL A 291 -5.87 7.94 10.37
C VAL A 291 -6.80 6.74 10.21
N ALA A 292 -6.26 5.56 9.95
CA ALA A 292 -7.10 4.42 9.59
C ALA A 292 -6.54 3.06 9.97
N THR A 293 -7.42 2.06 10.00
CA THR A 293 -7.00 0.65 9.90
C THR A 293 -6.78 0.26 8.43
N ILE A 294 -6.29 -0.95 8.18
CA ILE A 294 -6.12 -1.52 6.83
C ILE A 294 -7.41 -1.52 5.98
N ALA A 295 -8.58 -1.31 6.61
CA ALA A 295 -9.85 -1.13 5.91
C ALA A 295 -9.87 0.14 5.02
N PHE A 296 -9.05 1.13 5.33
CA PHE A 296 -8.83 2.29 4.47
C PHE A 296 -7.67 1.99 3.54
N GLY A 297 -7.93 1.92 2.24
CA GLY A 297 -6.83 1.73 1.33
C GLY A 297 -7.31 1.23 0.00
N MET A 298 -7.77 0.00 -0.07
CA MET A 298 -8.05 -0.62 -1.35
C MET A 298 -9.06 0.23 -2.13
N GLY A 299 -8.61 0.78 -3.26
CA GLY A 299 -9.39 1.68 -4.10
C GLY A 299 -9.17 3.19 -3.97
N ILE A 300 -8.44 3.67 -2.96
CA ILE A 300 -8.13 5.10 -2.84
C ILE A 300 -7.10 5.49 -3.90
N ASP A 301 -7.43 6.51 -4.69
CA ASP A 301 -6.57 7.09 -5.73
C ASP A 301 -6.40 8.60 -5.57
N LYS A 302 -5.85 9.02 -4.43
CA LYS A 302 -5.37 10.40 -4.23
C LYS A 302 -3.91 10.49 -4.67
N PRO A 303 -3.57 11.26 -5.71
CA PRO A 303 -2.23 11.24 -6.30
C PRO A 303 -1.16 11.94 -5.44
N ASP A 304 -1.58 12.95 -4.68
CA ASP A 304 -0.77 13.90 -3.92
C ASP A 304 -0.53 13.49 -2.45
N VAL A 305 -0.71 12.21 -2.10
CA VAL A 305 -0.33 11.70 -0.76
C VAL A 305 1.18 11.81 -0.60
N ARG A 306 1.67 12.60 0.38
CA ARG A 306 3.12 12.83 0.60
C ARG A 306 3.75 11.94 1.66
N PHE A 307 2.94 11.36 2.53
CA PHE A 307 3.43 10.35 3.46
C PHE A 307 2.40 9.25 3.72
N VAL A 308 2.92 8.06 3.97
CA VAL A 308 2.18 6.95 4.58
C VAL A 308 2.96 6.56 5.83
N ALA A 309 2.32 6.67 6.98
CA ALA A 309 2.90 6.38 8.28
C ALA A 309 2.23 5.15 8.90
N HIS A 310 3.02 4.23 9.43
CA HIS A 310 2.53 3.07 10.16
C HIS A 310 2.92 3.22 11.62
N LEU A 311 1.91 3.30 12.50
CA LEU A 311 2.15 3.29 13.93
C LEU A 311 2.32 1.88 14.48
N ASP A 312 1.86 0.86 13.78
CA ASP A 312 1.92 -0.54 14.16
C ASP A 312 2.47 -1.38 12.98
N LEU A 313 3.14 -2.50 13.28
CA LEU A 313 3.78 -3.35 12.27
C LEU A 313 2.74 -3.99 11.33
N PRO A 314 2.89 -3.85 10.00
CA PRO A 314 2.08 -4.57 9.01
C PRO A 314 2.20 -6.10 9.14
N LYS A 315 1.19 -6.82 8.66
CA LYS A 315 1.15 -8.29 8.76
C LYS A 315 2.07 -9.01 7.75
N SER A 316 2.36 -8.36 6.62
CA SER A 316 3.19 -8.91 5.55
C SER A 316 3.87 -7.80 4.75
N VAL A 317 4.86 -8.19 3.94
CA VAL A 317 5.56 -7.27 3.03
C VAL A 317 4.65 -6.81 1.90
N GLU A 318 3.75 -7.67 1.39
CA GLU A 318 2.76 -7.32 0.37
C GLU A 318 1.81 -6.24 0.86
N GLY A 319 1.26 -6.41 2.07
CA GLY A 319 0.40 -5.41 2.70
C GLY A 319 1.14 -4.08 2.86
N TYR A 320 2.35 -4.13 3.43
CA TYR A 320 3.18 -2.93 3.61
C TYR A 320 3.48 -2.23 2.27
N TYR A 321 3.83 -2.97 1.22
CA TYR A 321 4.11 -2.43 -0.10
C TYR A 321 2.86 -1.83 -0.76
N GLN A 322 1.71 -2.49 -0.64
CA GLN A 322 0.44 -1.99 -1.17
C GLN A 322 0.01 -0.68 -0.46
N GLU A 323 0.16 -0.64 0.86
CA GLU A 323 -0.18 0.51 1.72
C GLU A 323 0.76 1.69 1.46
N THR A 324 2.07 1.48 1.47
CA THR A 324 3.07 2.53 1.20
C THR A 324 3.03 3.01 -0.25
N GLY A 325 2.69 2.13 -1.20
CA GLY A 325 2.52 2.47 -2.62
C GLY A 325 1.41 3.47 -2.92
N ARG A 326 0.59 3.83 -1.92
CA ARG A 326 -0.39 4.94 -1.97
C ARG A 326 0.27 6.31 -1.97
N ALA A 327 1.46 6.41 -1.41
CA ALA A 327 2.24 7.64 -1.43
C ALA A 327 2.74 7.95 -2.85
N GLY A 328 2.77 9.23 -3.20
CA GLY A 328 3.51 9.72 -4.36
C GLY A 328 3.08 9.12 -5.71
N ARG A 329 1.77 8.91 -5.98
CA ARG A 329 1.33 8.34 -7.28
C ARG A 329 1.52 9.30 -8.44
N ASP A 330 1.61 10.60 -8.16
CA ASP A 330 2.07 11.63 -9.10
C ASP A 330 3.58 11.56 -9.42
N GLY A 331 4.32 10.64 -8.80
CA GLY A 331 5.76 10.45 -8.99
C GLY A 331 6.65 11.40 -8.19
N LEU A 332 6.07 12.33 -7.42
CA LEU A 332 6.84 13.27 -6.61
C LEU A 332 7.35 12.60 -5.30
N PRO A 333 8.38 13.19 -4.66
CA PRO A 333 8.95 12.65 -3.43
C PRO A 333 7.89 12.45 -2.34
N SER A 334 7.96 11.32 -1.66
CA SER A 334 7.05 10.96 -0.57
C SER A 334 7.72 10.01 0.43
N THR A 335 7.16 9.92 1.63
CA THR A 335 7.77 9.18 2.75
C THR A 335 6.91 8.02 3.20
N ALA A 336 7.47 6.81 3.20
CA ALA A 336 6.95 5.65 3.90
C ALA A 336 7.64 5.52 5.25
N TRP A 337 6.92 5.81 6.33
CA TRP A 337 7.45 5.86 7.69
C TRP A 337 6.83 4.76 8.56
N LEU A 338 7.64 3.94 9.22
CA LEU A 338 7.15 2.91 10.15
C LEU A 338 7.78 3.07 11.52
N ALA A 339 6.96 3.23 12.56
CA ALA A 339 7.39 3.05 13.95
C ALA A 339 7.31 1.58 14.32
N TYR A 340 8.45 0.98 14.63
CA TYR A 340 8.56 -0.46 14.90
C TYR A 340 9.22 -0.74 16.25
N GLY A 341 8.62 -1.62 17.05
CA GLY A 341 9.15 -2.07 18.33
C GLY A 341 8.74 -3.50 18.72
N LEU A 342 9.29 -3.97 19.83
CA LEU A 342 9.11 -5.35 20.31
C LEU A 342 7.64 -5.73 20.56
N GLN A 343 6.82 -4.79 21.05
CA GLN A 343 5.40 -5.05 21.32
C GLN A 343 4.63 -5.40 20.05
N ASP A 344 5.02 -4.84 18.90
CA ASP A 344 4.39 -5.13 17.62
C ASP A 344 4.63 -6.58 17.20
N VAL A 345 5.87 -7.08 17.40
CA VAL A 345 6.24 -8.47 17.13
C VAL A 345 5.42 -9.44 17.97
N VAL A 346 5.34 -9.18 19.28
CA VAL A 346 4.58 -10.00 20.22
C VAL A 346 3.09 -10.02 19.85
N GLN A 347 2.54 -8.86 19.52
CA GLN A 347 1.13 -8.74 19.15
C GLN A 347 0.82 -9.48 17.84
N GLN A 348 1.65 -9.33 16.80
CA GLN A 348 1.45 -10.03 15.53
C GLN A 348 1.57 -11.54 15.71
N ARG A 349 2.59 -12.05 16.43
CA ARG A 349 2.72 -13.49 16.70
C ARG A 349 1.52 -14.05 17.46
N LYS A 350 1.04 -13.33 18.48
CA LYS A 350 -0.18 -13.73 19.20
C LYS A 350 -1.39 -13.81 18.27
N MET A 351 -1.59 -12.82 17.39
CA MET A 351 -2.69 -12.84 16.42
C MET A 351 -2.62 -14.06 15.50
N ILE A 352 -1.42 -14.46 15.06
CA ILE A 352 -1.19 -15.65 14.24
C ILE A 352 -1.49 -16.94 15.02
N ASP A 353 -1.02 -17.04 16.26
CA ASP A 353 -1.24 -18.25 17.07
C ASP A 353 -2.73 -18.50 17.34
N THR A 354 -3.48 -17.41 17.55
CA THR A 354 -4.94 -17.43 17.77
C THR A 354 -5.77 -17.40 16.48
N SER A 355 -5.15 -17.34 15.30
CA SER A 355 -5.89 -17.24 14.04
C SER A 355 -6.66 -18.53 13.75
N GLU A 356 -7.90 -18.38 13.27
CA GLU A 356 -8.67 -19.51 12.73
C GLU A 356 -8.00 -20.02 11.46
N GLY A 357 -7.70 -21.32 11.39
CA GLY A 357 -7.05 -21.94 10.24
C GLY A 357 -6.28 -23.20 10.59
N ASP A 358 -5.86 -23.95 9.57
CA ASP A 358 -5.03 -25.14 9.73
C ASP A 358 -3.57 -24.76 10.06
N LEU A 359 -2.73 -25.78 10.32
CA LEU A 359 -1.31 -25.56 10.59
C LEU A 359 -0.56 -24.95 9.40
N ALA A 360 -1.01 -25.20 8.17
CA ALA A 360 -0.40 -24.63 6.97
C ALA A 360 -0.68 -23.12 6.86
N HIS A 361 -1.91 -22.69 7.14
CA HIS A 361 -2.30 -21.29 7.20
C HIS A 361 -1.48 -20.49 8.21
N ARG A 362 -1.36 -21.00 9.45
CA ARG A 362 -0.54 -20.35 10.49
C ARG A 362 0.94 -20.27 10.12
N ARG A 363 1.48 -21.31 9.48
CA ARG A 363 2.86 -21.28 8.95
C ARG A 363 3.07 -20.21 7.89
N ASN A 364 2.09 -20.01 7.01
CA ASN A 364 2.18 -18.98 5.98
C ASN A 364 2.06 -17.58 6.56
N LEU A 365 1.16 -17.34 7.52
CA LEU A 365 1.10 -16.07 8.25
C LEU A 365 2.41 -15.78 8.99
N ALA A 366 3.03 -16.80 9.60
CA ALA A 366 4.32 -16.67 10.26
C ALA A 366 5.43 -16.30 9.27
N ALA A 367 5.47 -16.94 8.09
CA ALA A 367 6.43 -16.61 7.04
C ALA A 367 6.28 -15.17 6.53
N HIS A 368 5.04 -14.69 6.36
CA HIS A 368 4.73 -13.30 6.00
C HIS A 368 5.24 -12.31 7.05
N LEU A 369 5.01 -12.61 8.33
CA LEU A 369 5.51 -11.80 9.43
C LEU A 369 7.04 -11.80 9.48
N ASP A 370 7.67 -12.98 9.38
CA ASP A 370 9.13 -13.11 9.44
C ASP A 370 9.81 -12.35 8.29
N ALA A 371 9.22 -12.34 7.08
CA ALA A 371 9.70 -11.50 5.97
C ALA A 371 9.61 -10.00 6.30
N MET A 372 8.53 -9.57 6.95
CA MET A 372 8.35 -8.18 7.38
C MET A 372 9.34 -7.80 8.51
N LEU A 373 9.61 -8.71 9.44
CA LEU A 373 10.65 -8.52 10.48
C LEU A 373 12.04 -8.44 9.87
N ALA A 374 12.35 -9.31 8.90
CA ALA A 374 13.60 -9.26 8.16
C ALA A 374 13.78 -7.92 7.44
N LEU A 375 12.70 -7.35 6.88
CA LEU A 375 12.74 -6.01 6.29
C LEU A 375 13.01 -4.94 7.35
N CYS A 376 12.41 -5.04 8.54
CA CYS A 376 12.59 -4.07 9.62
C CYS A 376 14.02 -4.05 10.19
N GLU A 377 14.62 -5.21 10.42
CA GLU A 377 15.93 -5.36 11.06
C GLU A 377 17.13 -5.26 10.11
N THR A 378 16.89 -5.21 8.80
CA THR A 378 17.95 -5.26 7.80
C THR A 378 19.00 -4.17 7.98
N VAL A 379 20.25 -4.57 7.72
CA VAL A 379 21.38 -3.64 7.54
C VAL A 379 21.65 -3.35 6.06
N ARG A 380 20.95 -4.03 5.15
CA ARG A 380 21.02 -3.80 3.71
C ARG A 380 20.03 -2.70 3.30
N CYS A 381 20.10 -2.30 2.04
CA CYS A 381 19.13 -1.38 1.44
C CYS A 381 17.70 -1.95 1.56
N ARG A 382 16.77 -1.20 2.18
CA ARG A 382 15.37 -1.64 2.34
C ARG A 382 14.68 -1.86 1.00
N ARG A 383 14.93 -0.96 0.04
CA ARG A 383 14.37 -1.07 -1.30
C ARG A 383 14.86 -2.32 -2.02
N ALA A 384 16.16 -2.62 -1.95
CA ALA A 384 16.70 -3.83 -2.55
C ALA A 384 16.02 -5.08 -1.98
N GLN A 385 15.81 -5.12 -0.66
CA GLN A 385 15.12 -6.24 -0.03
C GLN A 385 13.64 -6.35 -0.40
N LEU A 386 12.94 -5.22 -0.58
CA LEU A 386 11.56 -5.22 -1.11
C LEU A 386 11.51 -5.78 -2.53
N LEU A 387 12.42 -5.36 -3.41
CA LEU A 387 12.50 -5.86 -4.78
C LEU A 387 12.83 -7.36 -4.81
N GLU A 388 13.84 -7.79 -4.04
CA GLU A 388 14.23 -9.20 -3.89
C GLU A 388 13.04 -10.05 -3.42
N TYR A 389 12.23 -9.55 -2.48
CA TYR A 389 11.03 -10.23 -1.99
C TYR A 389 10.02 -10.52 -3.11
N PHE A 390 9.80 -9.57 -4.03
CA PHE A 390 8.94 -9.75 -5.19
C PHE A 390 9.60 -10.50 -6.36
N GLY A 391 10.84 -10.98 -6.18
CA GLY A 391 11.58 -11.74 -7.19
C GLY A 391 12.30 -10.86 -8.22
N GLU A 392 12.46 -9.57 -7.94
CA GLU A 392 13.23 -8.63 -8.76
C GLU A 392 14.66 -8.49 -8.19
N PRO A 393 15.69 -8.95 -8.91
CA PRO A 393 17.07 -8.81 -8.44
C PRO A 393 17.46 -7.33 -8.36
N ALA A 394 17.91 -6.90 -7.18
CA ALA A 394 18.40 -5.55 -6.96
C ALA A 394 19.90 -5.58 -6.63
N THR A 395 20.67 -4.68 -7.25
CA THR A 395 22.10 -4.53 -6.97
C THR A 395 22.37 -3.18 -6.29
N GLY A 396 23.10 -3.22 -5.17
CA GLY A 396 23.57 -2.02 -4.48
C GLY A 396 22.52 -1.31 -3.59
N GLY A 397 22.88 -0.09 -3.18
CA GLY A 397 22.05 0.77 -2.33
C GLY A 397 21.21 1.75 -3.15
N CYS A 398 20.00 2.05 -2.70
CA CYS A 398 19.10 2.94 -3.43
C CYS A 398 19.36 4.44 -3.22
N GLY A 399 20.20 4.82 -2.24
CA GLY A 399 20.48 6.21 -1.89
C GLY A 399 19.29 6.99 -1.32
N ASN A 400 18.13 6.34 -1.11
CA ASN A 400 16.88 7.00 -0.69
C ASN A 400 16.10 6.17 0.36
N CYS A 401 16.77 5.36 1.17
CA CYS A 401 16.14 4.75 2.35
C CYS A 401 17.02 5.01 3.56
N ASP A 402 16.43 4.94 4.75
CA ASP A 402 17.15 5.14 6.02
C ASP A 402 18.45 4.33 6.11
N THR A 403 18.49 3.07 5.68
CA THR A 403 19.72 2.25 5.74
C THR A 403 20.77 2.63 4.69
N CYS A 404 20.40 3.36 3.63
CA CYS A 404 21.36 3.94 2.70
C CYS A 404 21.83 5.34 3.13
N LEU A 405 20.94 6.11 3.76
CA LEU A 405 21.20 7.49 4.19
C LEU A 405 21.96 7.54 5.51
N GLU A 406 21.61 6.65 6.44
CA GLU A 406 22.23 6.46 7.75
C GLU A 406 22.54 4.96 7.94
N PRO A 407 23.61 4.44 7.31
CA PRO A 407 23.94 3.01 7.36
C PRO A 407 24.06 2.50 8.80
N PRO A 408 23.29 1.47 9.19
CA PRO A 408 23.34 0.96 10.54
C PRO A 408 24.63 0.17 10.78
N GLU A 409 25.22 0.35 11.95
CA GLU A 409 26.34 -0.50 12.40
C GLU A 409 25.84 -1.90 12.76
N SER A 410 26.60 -2.93 12.37
CA SER A 410 26.43 -4.29 12.87
C SER A 410 27.53 -4.64 13.87
N TRP A 411 27.23 -5.57 14.78
CA TRP A 411 28.18 -6.07 15.76
C TRP A 411 27.95 -7.57 16.01
N ASP A 412 28.98 -8.26 16.50
CA ASP A 412 28.86 -9.66 16.88
C ASP A 412 28.09 -9.78 18.21
N GLY A 413 26.80 -10.03 18.10
CA GLY A 413 25.86 -10.19 19.19
C GLY A 413 25.78 -11.62 19.74
N THR A 414 26.65 -12.54 19.32
CA THR A 414 26.57 -13.97 19.68
C THR A 414 26.52 -14.17 21.20
N VAL A 415 27.36 -13.45 21.95
CA VAL A 415 27.38 -13.56 23.42
C VAL A 415 26.10 -13.03 24.05
N ALA A 416 25.59 -11.89 23.57
CA ALA A 416 24.32 -11.35 24.07
C ALA A 416 23.15 -12.30 23.75
N ALA A 417 23.14 -12.87 22.56
CA ALA A 417 22.18 -13.90 22.17
C ALA A 417 22.27 -15.12 23.10
N GLN A 418 23.47 -15.64 23.35
CA GLN A 418 23.68 -16.76 24.28
C GLN A 418 23.20 -16.46 25.70
N LYS A 419 23.46 -15.27 26.23
CA LYS A 419 22.99 -14.85 27.56
C LYS A 419 21.47 -14.85 27.65
N LEU A 420 20.80 -14.27 26.65
CA LEU A 420 19.34 -14.22 26.59
C LEU A 420 18.72 -15.60 26.41
N LEU A 421 19.21 -16.40 25.46
CA LEU A 421 18.75 -17.77 25.24
C LEU A 421 18.99 -18.65 26.47
N SER A 422 20.13 -18.47 27.15
CA SER A 422 20.42 -19.18 28.41
C SER A 422 19.45 -18.77 29.52
N THR A 423 19.02 -17.51 29.55
CA THR A 423 18.02 -17.05 30.52
C THR A 423 16.68 -17.75 30.32
N VAL A 424 16.20 -17.81 29.07
CA VAL A 424 14.98 -18.54 28.71
C VAL A 424 15.13 -20.04 29.02
N PHE A 425 16.27 -20.64 28.65
CA PHE A 425 16.58 -22.05 28.93
C PHE A 425 16.49 -22.38 30.42
N ARG A 426 17.10 -21.55 31.28
CA ARG A 426 17.15 -21.82 32.73
C ARG A 426 15.78 -21.63 33.39
N LEU A 427 15.02 -20.63 32.98
CA LEU A 427 13.65 -20.45 33.47
C LEU A 427 12.79 -21.68 33.13
N ASP A 428 12.88 -22.18 31.90
CA ASP A 428 12.11 -23.35 31.46
C ASP A 428 12.62 -24.64 32.13
N ARG A 429 13.93 -24.92 32.09
CA ARG A 429 14.50 -26.22 32.53
C ARG A 429 14.79 -26.33 34.02
N GLU A 430 15.24 -25.26 34.67
CA GLU A 430 15.60 -25.29 36.11
C GLU A 430 14.46 -24.85 37.02
N ARG A 431 13.46 -24.14 36.47
CA ARG A 431 12.36 -23.57 37.24
C ARG A 431 10.97 -23.97 36.73
N ASN A 432 10.85 -24.61 35.56
CA ASN A 432 9.57 -24.93 34.92
C ASN A 432 8.65 -23.69 34.83
N GLN A 433 9.25 -22.55 34.49
CA GLN A 433 8.60 -21.25 34.44
C GLN A 433 8.89 -20.57 33.11
N ARG A 434 7.95 -19.74 32.67
CA ARG A 434 8.08 -18.96 31.43
C ARG A 434 7.66 -17.53 31.67
N PHE A 435 8.41 -16.60 31.09
CA PHE A 435 8.16 -15.17 31.25
C PHE A 435 8.37 -14.42 29.94
N GLY A 436 7.74 -13.25 29.83
CA GLY A 436 7.95 -12.35 28.71
C GLY A 436 9.30 -11.65 28.77
N ALA A 437 9.65 -10.97 27.66
CA ALA A 437 10.94 -10.33 27.47
C ALA A 437 11.36 -9.39 28.60
N GLY A 438 10.45 -8.57 29.14
CA GLY A 438 10.78 -7.63 30.22
C GLY A 438 11.40 -8.30 31.44
N HIS A 439 10.84 -9.44 31.86
CA HIS A 439 11.34 -10.18 33.01
C HIS A 439 12.70 -10.83 32.74
N CYS A 440 12.90 -11.39 31.53
CA CYS A 440 14.21 -11.93 31.12
C CYS A 440 15.29 -10.83 31.09
N ILE A 441 14.93 -9.62 30.67
CA ILE A 441 15.83 -8.47 30.66
C ILE A 441 16.15 -8.02 32.10
N ASP A 442 15.16 -7.98 32.99
CA ASP A 442 15.39 -7.62 34.40
C ASP A 442 16.33 -8.62 35.09
N ILE A 443 16.24 -9.92 34.78
CA ILE A 443 17.18 -10.94 35.27
C ILE A 443 18.60 -10.64 34.77
N LEU A 444 18.77 -10.44 33.45
CA LEU A 444 20.09 -10.15 32.87
C LEU A 444 20.73 -8.88 33.42
N LEU A 445 19.92 -7.84 33.67
CA LEU A 445 20.38 -6.58 34.24
C LEU A 445 20.58 -6.64 35.77
N GLY A 446 20.20 -7.74 36.42
CA GLY A 446 20.36 -7.90 37.87
C GLY A 446 19.42 -7.02 38.69
N ARG A 447 18.24 -6.68 38.15
CA ARG A 447 17.27 -5.83 38.86
C ARG A 447 16.51 -6.63 39.92
N SER A 448 16.39 -6.11 41.13
CA SER A 448 15.65 -6.76 42.21
C SER A 448 14.18 -6.32 42.24
N THR A 449 13.39 -6.73 41.25
CA THR A 449 11.93 -6.50 41.26
C THR A 449 11.23 -7.47 42.21
N ASP A 450 10.03 -7.13 42.69
CA ASP A 450 9.22 -8.01 43.57
C ASP A 450 9.07 -9.42 42.98
N LYS A 451 8.87 -9.50 41.67
CA LYS A 451 8.71 -10.75 40.93
C LYS A 451 10.00 -11.58 40.90
N ILE A 452 11.16 -10.95 40.76
CA ILE A 452 12.46 -11.63 40.79
C ILE A 452 12.72 -12.22 42.19
N VAL A 453 12.42 -11.45 43.25
CA VAL A 453 12.57 -11.91 44.64
C VAL A 453 11.58 -13.05 44.93
N GLN A 454 10.31 -12.89 44.54
CA GLN A 454 9.24 -13.87 44.74
C GLN A 454 9.59 -15.23 44.12
N HIS A 455 10.14 -15.23 42.91
CA HIS A 455 10.50 -16.46 42.19
C HIS A 455 11.96 -16.90 42.41
N ARG A 456 12.74 -16.16 43.22
CA ARG A 456 14.15 -16.40 43.50
C ARG A 456 15.02 -16.49 42.25
N HIS A 457 14.79 -15.59 41.29
CA HIS A 457 15.57 -15.54 40.05
C HIS A 457 16.91 -14.83 40.20
N ASP A 458 17.11 -14.12 41.31
CA ASP A 458 18.41 -13.61 41.76
C ASP A 458 19.43 -14.73 41.98
N SER A 459 18.98 -15.96 42.22
CA SER A 459 19.84 -17.14 42.38
C SER A 459 20.26 -17.80 41.06
N LEU A 460 19.75 -17.34 39.91
CA LEU A 460 20.11 -17.92 38.60
C LEU A 460 21.51 -17.45 38.21
N THR A 461 22.32 -18.32 37.61
CA THR A 461 23.69 -17.94 37.20
C THR A 461 23.73 -16.87 36.10
N VAL A 462 22.59 -16.59 35.46
CA VAL A 462 22.41 -15.54 34.45
C VAL A 462 21.97 -14.21 35.05
N PHE A 463 21.76 -14.13 36.37
CA PHE A 463 21.37 -12.90 37.03
C PHE A 463 22.53 -11.90 37.01
N GLY A 464 22.27 -10.68 36.52
CA GLY A 464 23.25 -9.58 36.50
C GLY A 464 24.40 -9.73 35.51
N ILE A 465 24.40 -10.75 34.64
CA ILE A 465 25.51 -10.98 33.70
C ILE A 465 25.40 -10.13 32.42
N GLY A 466 24.35 -9.33 32.27
CA GLY A 466 24.02 -8.56 31.06
C GLY A 466 24.25 -7.06 31.17
N GLY A 467 25.09 -6.61 32.12
CA GLY A 467 25.35 -5.19 32.38
C GLY A 467 26.05 -4.43 31.24
N GLU A 468 26.56 -5.13 30.22
CA GLU A 468 27.18 -4.52 29.04
C GLU A 468 26.19 -3.85 28.08
N CYS A 469 24.91 -4.21 28.15
CA CYS A 469 23.85 -3.64 27.32
C CYS A 469 22.82 -2.92 28.19
N SER A 470 22.36 -1.76 27.73
CA SER A 470 21.21 -1.07 28.28
C SER A 470 19.91 -1.86 28.06
N GLU A 471 18.86 -1.53 28.80
CA GLU A 471 17.53 -2.13 28.59
C GLU A 471 17.04 -1.95 27.14
N ALA A 472 17.32 -0.80 26.52
CA ALA A 472 16.93 -0.52 25.14
C ALA A 472 17.66 -1.44 24.15
N GLU A 473 18.96 -1.66 24.36
CA GLU A 473 19.75 -2.59 23.55
C GLU A 473 19.27 -4.04 23.75
N TRP A 474 18.99 -4.46 24.99
CA TRP A 474 18.43 -5.79 25.25
C TRP A 474 17.06 -6.00 24.57
N ARG A 475 16.19 -4.98 24.55
CA ARG A 475 14.94 -5.05 23.78
C ARG A 475 15.21 -5.20 22.28
N GLY A 476 16.24 -4.54 21.75
CA GLY A 476 16.73 -4.70 20.38
C GLY A 476 17.24 -6.12 20.11
N VAL A 477 18.01 -6.71 21.03
CA VAL A 477 18.49 -8.11 20.95
C VAL A 477 17.30 -9.07 20.90
N VAL A 478 16.33 -8.96 21.82
CA VAL A 478 15.13 -9.81 21.82
C VAL A 478 14.41 -9.74 20.47
N ARG A 479 14.20 -8.51 19.97
CA ARG A 479 13.49 -8.24 18.73
C ARG A 479 14.18 -8.89 17.52
N GLN A 480 15.50 -8.78 17.43
CA GLN A 480 16.30 -9.39 16.36
C GLN A 480 16.37 -10.93 16.47
N LEU A 481 16.46 -11.50 17.68
CA LEU A 481 16.41 -12.95 17.85
C LEU A 481 15.03 -13.54 17.48
N LEU A 482 13.95 -12.81 17.74
CA LEU A 482 12.61 -13.18 17.26
C LEU A 482 12.56 -13.16 15.73
N ALA A 483 13.11 -12.11 15.10
CA ALA A 483 13.18 -11.97 13.64
C ALA A 483 14.04 -13.07 12.98
N GLU A 484 15.13 -13.50 13.61
CA GLU A 484 15.98 -14.60 13.14
C GLU A 484 15.42 -16.00 13.44
N GLY A 485 14.26 -16.11 14.09
CA GLY A 485 13.66 -17.39 14.50
C GLY A 485 14.45 -18.12 15.58
N LEU A 486 15.35 -17.42 16.30
CA LEU A 486 16.12 -17.95 17.44
C LEU A 486 15.34 -17.90 18.75
N LEU A 487 14.26 -17.13 18.80
CA LEU A 487 13.28 -17.09 19.87
C LEU A 487 11.86 -17.23 19.31
N ALA A 488 10.96 -17.78 20.13
CA ALA A 488 9.53 -17.82 19.88
C ALA A 488 8.75 -17.08 20.97
N VAL A 489 7.50 -16.75 20.68
CA VAL A 489 6.54 -16.20 21.64
C VAL A 489 5.45 -17.25 21.81
N GLU A 490 5.12 -17.62 23.05
CA GLU A 490 4.10 -18.62 23.35
C GLU A 490 3.14 -18.16 24.45
N GLY A 491 1.89 -18.64 24.34
CA GLY A 491 0.83 -18.47 25.33
C GLY A 491 0.22 -17.07 25.37
N ASP A 492 -0.89 -16.94 26.10
CA ASP A 492 -1.69 -15.70 26.14
C ASP A 492 -0.95 -14.48 26.71
N TYR A 493 0.07 -14.73 27.52
CA TYR A 493 0.90 -13.71 28.17
C TYR A 493 2.16 -13.33 27.39
N GLY A 494 2.37 -13.87 26.18
CA GLY A 494 3.51 -13.53 25.32
C GLY A 494 4.86 -13.91 25.94
N THR A 495 4.96 -15.14 26.44
CA THR A 495 6.19 -15.64 27.08
C THR A 495 7.23 -16.04 26.03
N LEU A 496 8.52 -15.87 26.34
CA LEU A 496 9.59 -16.27 25.42
C LEU A 496 9.85 -17.78 25.52
N ALA A 497 10.04 -18.41 24.37
CA ALA A 497 10.42 -19.82 24.24
C ALA A 497 11.62 -19.98 23.30
N LEU A 498 12.35 -21.09 23.46
CA LEU A 498 13.44 -21.47 22.56
C LEU A 498 12.88 -22.16 21.32
N THR A 499 13.62 -22.05 20.22
CA THR A 499 13.38 -22.80 18.98
C THR A 499 14.48 -23.85 18.78
N ASP A 500 14.31 -24.72 17.80
CA ASP A 500 15.35 -25.70 17.44
C ASP A 500 16.67 -25.00 17.04
N ALA A 501 16.58 -23.83 16.40
CA ALA A 501 17.73 -23.03 16.00
C ALA A 501 18.50 -22.41 17.18
N SER A 502 17.85 -22.21 18.34
CA SER A 502 18.52 -21.68 19.55
C SER A 502 19.71 -22.57 19.98
N ALA A 503 19.62 -23.88 19.75
CA ALA A 503 20.64 -24.85 20.16
C ALA A 503 21.97 -24.68 19.39
N GLU A 504 21.94 -24.13 18.18
CA GLU A 504 23.15 -23.85 17.41
C GLU A 504 23.94 -22.69 18.02
N VAL A 505 23.24 -21.64 18.43
CA VAL A 505 23.85 -20.45 19.05
C VAL A 505 24.36 -20.79 20.46
N LEU A 506 23.55 -21.47 21.26
CA LEU A 506 23.96 -21.96 22.60
C LEU A 506 25.15 -22.93 22.51
N GLY A 507 25.17 -23.79 21.48
CA GLY A 507 26.26 -24.72 21.20
C GLY A 507 27.48 -24.10 20.52
N LYS A 508 27.54 -22.78 20.34
CA LYS A 508 28.64 -22.04 19.67
C LYS A 508 28.90 -22.49 18.22
N ARG A 509 27.89 -23.02 17.54
CA ARG A 509 27.95 -23.46 16.13
C ARG A 509 27.51 -22.37 15.15
N ARG A 510 26.81 -21.34 15.63
CA ARG A 510 26.32 -20.20 14.83
C ARG A 510 26.69 -18.88 15.50
N THR A 511 27.25 -17.96 14.73
CA THR A 511 27.41 -16.55 15.13
C THR A 511 26.13 -15.78 14.83
N VAL A 512 25.83 -14.77 15.64
CA VAL A 512 24.64 -13.92 15.51
C VAL A 512 25.09 -12.48 15.33
N MET A 513 24.97 -11.98 14.11
CA MET A 513 25.32 -10.60 13.77
C MET A 513 24.10 -9.72 13.98
N LEU A 514 24.18 -8.81 14.95
CA LEU A 514 23.07 -7.94 15.31
C LEU A 514 23.31 -6.52 14.79
N ARG A 515 22.23 -5.86 14.38
CA ARG A 515 22.17 -4.42 14.19
C ARG A 515 22.32 -3.73 15.54
N ARG A 516 23.19 -2.73 15.61
CA ARG A 516 23.33 -1.86 16.79
C ARG A 516 22.17 -0.86 16.82
N GLU A 517 21.55 -0.70 17.98
CA GLU A 517 20.53 0.33 18.17
C GLU A 517 21.19 1.70 18.09
N PRO A 518 20.66 2.66 17.30
CA PRO A 518 21.23 3.99 17.26
C PRO A 518 21.18 4.61 18.65
N ALA A 519 22.34 5.09 19.11
CA ALA A 519 22.45 5.82 20.37
C ALA A 519 21.43 6.97 20.35
N ARG A 520 20.75 7.19 21.48
CA ARG A 520 19.80 8.30 21.61
C ARG A 520 20.56 9.57 21.22
N PRO A 521 20.16 10.31 20.17
CA PRO A 521 20.87 11.53 19.84
C PRO A 521 20.76 12.43 21.08
N ALA A 522 21.91 12.81 21.64
CA ALA A 522 21.95 13.98 22.50
C ALA A 522 21.27 15.11 21.71
N ARG A 523 20.48 15.96 22.37
CA ARG A 523 19.93 17.16 21.73
C ARG A 523 21.09 18.04 21.28
N VAL A 524 21.61 17.77 20.10
CA VAL A 524 22.51 18.65 19.36
C VAL A 524 21.58 19.50 18.52
N ALA A 525 21.59 20.81 18.77
CA ALA A 525 20.94 21.77 17.89
C ALA A 525 21.52 21.56 16.48
N LYS A 526 20.70 21.07 15.53
CA LYS A 526 21.12 20.99 14.14
C LYS A 526 21.40 22.40 13.62
N PRO A 527 22.52 22.62 12.90
CA PRO A 527 22.64 23.81 12.06
C PRO A 527 21.53 23.75 11.01
N ARG A 528 20.84 24.87 10.80
CA ARG A 528 19.99 25.08 9.63
C ARG A 528 20.89 25.03 8.39
N GLY A 529 20.62 24.09 7.47
CA GLY A 529 21.21 24.12 6.13
C GLY A 529 21.71 22.78 5.64
N ALA A 530 20.80 21.94 5.17
CA ALA A 530 21.05 21.01 4.08
C ALA A 530 19.67 20.63 3.53
N ALA A 531 19.12 21.51 2.69
CA ALA A 531 17.96 21.16 1.88
C ALA A 531 18.38 20.00 0.97
N THR A 532 17.68 18.87 1.09
CA THR A 532 17.61 17.88 0.04
C THR A 532 17.18 18.59 -1.23
N VAL A 533 17.96 18.43 -2.30
CA VAL A 533 17.72 19.04 -3.61
C VAL A 533 16.36 18.55 -4.10
N VAL A 534 15.33 19.36 -3.86
CA VAL A 534 14.04 19.27 -4.53
C VAL A 534 14.34 19.59 -6.00
N ALA A 535 13.69 18.91 -6.94
CA ALA A 535 13.52 19.48 -8.27
C ALA A 535 12.64 20.74 -8.09
N GLU A 536 13.28 21.86 -7.79
CA GLU A 536 12.65 23.10 -7.37
C GLU A 536 11.77 23.64 -8.49
N LEU A 537 10.48 23.91 -8.17
CA LEU A 537 9.83 25.06 -8.80
C LEU A 537 10.67 26.29 -8.45
N PRO A 538 10.94 27.20 -9.40
CA PRO A 538 11.53 28.49 -9.08
C PRO A 538 10.75 29.15 -7.93
N ALA A 539 11.43 29.80 -6.98
CA ALA A 539 10.77 30.45 -5.83
C ALA A 539 9.66 31.44 -6.26
N GLU A 540 9.77 32.01 -7.45
CA GLU A 540 8.76 32.89 -8.06
C GLU A 540 7.47 32.16 -8.51
N ALA A 541 7.52 30.84 -8.74
CA ALA A 541 6.39 30.03 -9.19
C ALA A 541 5.61 29.40 -8.01
N ALA A 542 6.18 29.36 -6.80
CA ALA A 542 5.52 28.82 -5.61
C ALA A 542 4.22 29.58 -5.25
N GLY A 543 4.25 30.92 -5.32
CA GLY A 543 3.06 31.74 -5.06
C GLY A 543 1.95 31.53 -6.10
N THR A 544 2.31 31.36 -7.37
CA THR A 544 1.35 31.05 -8.44
C THR A 544 0.76 29.64 -8.28
N PHE A 545 1.57 28.67 -7.87
CA PHE A 545 1.10 27.33 -7.57
C PHE A 545 0.05 27.31 -6.45
N GLU A 546 0.26 28.05 -5.36
CA GLU A 546 -0.73 28.15 -4.27
C GLU A 546 -2.03 28.82 -4.72
N ARG A 547 -1.98 29.86 -5.58
CA ARG A 547 -3.20 30.45 -6.16
C ARG A 547 -3.95 29.46 -7.04
N LEU A 548 -3.25 28.72 -7.90
CA LEU A 548 -3.83 27.67 -8.74
C LEU A 548 -4.42 26.54 -7.90
N ARG A 549 -3.78 26.19 -6.77
CA ARG A 549 -4.27 25.20 -5.82
C ARG A 549 -5.56 25.67 -5.14
N ALA A 550 -5.60 26.92 -4.69
CA ALA A 550 -6.79 27.52 -4.10
C ALA A 550 -7.96 27.60 -5.09
N TRP A 551 -7.69 28.03 -6.33
CA TRP A 551 -8.68 28.03 -7.42
C TRP A 551 -9.21 26.62 -7.68
N ARG A 552 -8.32 25.63 -7.84
CA ARG A 552 -8.71 24.22 -8.06
C ARG A 552 -9.61 23.72 -6.93
N ALA A 553 -9.27 24.03 -5.68
CA ALA A 553 -10.06 23.63 -4.53
C ALA A 553 -11.48 24.27 -4.54
N ALA A 554 -11.59 25.53 -4.94
CA ALA A 554 -12.87 26.22 -5.08
C ALA A 554 -13.74 25.59 -6.20
N THR A 555 -13.17 25.40 -7.39
CA THR A 555 -13.87 24.80 -8.54
C THR A 555 -14.29 23.36 -8.26
N ALA A 556 -13.44 22.58 -7.58
CA ALA A 556 -13.74 21.20 -7.19
C ALA A 556 -14.91 21.12 -6.22
N LYS A 557 -14.97 22.07 -5.28
CA LYS A 557 -16.08 22.19 -4.33
C LYS A 557 -17.39 22.54 -5.03
N GLU A 558 -17.36 23.47 -5.98
CA GLU A 558 -18.54 23.87 -6.76
C GLU A 558 -19.10 22.70 -7.59
N GLN A 559 -18.22 21.91 -8.20
CA GLN A 559 -18.62 20.79 -9.06
C GLN A 559 -18.84 19.47 -8.30
N GLY A 560 -18.57 19.43 -7.00
CA GLY A 560 -18.73 18.23 -6.19
C GLY A 560 -17.80 17.09 -6.59
N VAL A 561 -16.62 17.38 -7.15
CA VAL A 561 -15.62 16.37 -7.59
C VAL A 561 -14.31 16.52 -6.81
N PRO A 562 -13.47 15.47 -6.68
CA PRO A 562 -12.11 15.59 -6.12
C PRO A 562 -11.23 16.58 -6.87
N ALA A 563 -10.38 17.34 -6.15
CA ALA A 563 -9.56 18.39 -6.74
C ALA A 563 -8.65 17.88 -7.88
N TYR A 564 -8.06 16.70 -7.72
CA TYR A 564 -7.20 16.10 -8.73
C TYR A 564 -7.94 15.71 -10.03
N VAL A 565 -9.27 15.54 -9.98
CA VAL A 565 -10.09 15.29 -11.19
C VAL A 565 -10.10 16.53 -12.09
N ILE A 566 -10.04 17.73 -11.51
CA ILE A 566 -9.85 18.98 -12.27
C ILE A 566 -8.43 18.99 -12.84
N PHE A 567 -7.40 19.08 -12.00
CA PHE A 567 -6.00 18.99 -12.41
C PHE A 567 -5.12 18.34 -11.35
N HIS A 568 -4.19 17.47 -11.76
CA HIS A 568 -3.16 16.93 -10.88
C HIS A 568 -2.16 18.03 -10.47
N ASP A 569 -1.53 17.86 -9.30
CA ASP A 569 -0.49 18.80 -8.82
C ASP A 569 0.66 18.96 -9.82
N ALA A 570 1.07 17.87 -10.49
CA ALA A 570 2.09 17.92 -11.54
C ALA A 570 1.70 18.90 -12.67
N THR A 571 0.45 18.86 -13.12
CA THR A 571 -0.08 19.78 -14.13
C THR A 571 -0.11 21.22 -13.59
N LEU A 572 -0.62 21.45 -12.38
CA LEU A 572 -0.63 22.80 -11.79
C LEU A 572 0.78 23.38 -11.60
N ARG A 573 1.75 22.54 -11.21
CA ARG A 573 3.16 22.92 -11.10
C ARG A 573 3.75 23.30 -12.45
N GLN A 574 3.44 22.53 -13.50
CA GLN A 574 3.85 22.85 -14.85
C GLN A 574 3.21 24.16 -15.34
N ILE A 575 1.91 24.38 -15.09
CA ILE A 575 1.23 25.65 -15.39
C ILE A 575 1.90 26.83 -14.66
N ALA A 576 2.21 26.66 -13.37
CA ALA A 576 2.87 27.68 -12.57
C ALA A 576 4.29 28.00 -13.07
N ALA A 577 5.01 26.99 -13.60
CA ALA A 577 6.35 27.14 -14.15
C ALA A 577 6.34 27.77 -15.55
N ASP A 578 5.49 27.27 -16.46
CA ASP A 578 5.45 27.64 -17.87
C ASP A 578 4.71 28.97 -18.11
N LYS A 579 3.80 29.37 -17.20
CA LYS A 579 2.99 30.61 -17.25
C LYS A 579 2.36 30.88 -18.63
N PRO A 580 1.53 29.95 -19.15
CA PRO A 580 0.88 30.12 -20.45
C PRO A 580 0.00 31.38 -20.47
N SER A 581 0.03 32.09 -21.59
CA SER A 581 -0.69 33.36 -21.81
C SER A 581 -1.90 33.22 -22.74
N SER A 582 -2.09 32.04 -23.33
CA SER A 582 -3.21 31.73 -24.23
C SER A 582 -3.70 30.29 -24.09
N LEU A 583 -4.93 30.02 -24.54
CA LEU A 583 -5.49 28.65 -24.56
C LEU A 583 -4.64 27.68 -25.40
N ALA A 584 -4.01 28.17 -26.48
CA ALA A 584 -3.15 27.37 -27.34
C ALA A 584 -1.80 27.00 -26.69
N GLU A 585 -1.31 27.81 -25.74
CA GLU A 585 -0.15 27.47 -24.92
C GLU A 585 -0.55 26.52 -23.80
N LEU A 586 -1.70 26.77 -23.16
CA LEU A 586 -2.23 25.92 -22.10
C LEU A 586 -2.55 24.49 -22.59
N SER A 587 -3.00 24.34 -23.83
CA SER A 587 -3.27 23.03 -24.45
C SER A 587 -2.03 22.16 -24.67
N ARG A 588 -0.82 22.72 -24.55
CA ARG A 588 0.45 21.97 -24.69
C ARG A 588 0.94 21.41 -23.36
N ILE A 589 0.28 21.76 -22.25
CA ILE A 589 0.65 21.30 -20.92
C ILE A 589 0.03 19.93 -20.67
N SER A 590 0.86 19.01 -20.17
CA SER A 590 0.43 17.62 -19.96
C SER A 590 -0.66 17.54 -18.88
N GLY A 591 -1.74 16.81 -19.19
CA GLY A 591 -2.94 16.69 -18.34
C GLY A 591 -4.05 17.72 -18.64
N VAL A 592 -3.86 18.60 -19.64
CA VAL A 592 -4.88 19.53 -20.14
C VAL A 592 -5.50 19.01 -21.45
N GLY A 593 -6.46 18.08 -21.35
CA GLY A 593 -7.23 17.59 -22.52
C GLY A 593 -8.30 18.58 -23.00
N GLU A 594 -8.87 18.38 -24.20
CA GLU A 594 -9.83 19.30 -24.85
C GLU A 594 -11.02 19.67 -23.96
N ASN A 595 -11.66 18.70 -23.29
CA ASN A 595 -12.77 18.94 -22.38
C ASN A 595 -12.36 19.82 -21.19
N LYS A 596 -11.15 19.61 -20.64
CA LYS A 596 -10.64 20.42 -19.52
C LYS A 596 -10.23 21.82 -20.00
N LEU A 597 -9.63 21.92 -21.19
CA LEU A 597 -9.27 23.19 -21.80
C LEU A 597 -10.51 24.05 -22.08
N ALA A 598 -11.56 23.45 -22.65
CA ALA A 598 -12.82 24.12 -22.92
C ALA A 598 -13.54 24.53 -21.63
N LYS A 599 -13.48 23.70 -20.58
CA LYS A 599 -14.20 23.94 -19.32
C LYS A 599 -13.47 24.88 -18.35
N TYR A 600 -12.15 24.86 -18.33
CA TYR A 600 -11.33 25.54 -17.30
C TYR A 600 -10.27 26.50 -17.84
N GLY A 601 -10.03 26.50 -19.16
CA GLY A 601 -8.88 27.20 -19.74
C GLY A 601 -8.88 28.71 -19.49
N GLU A 602 -10.04 29.36 -19.65
CA GLU A 602 -10.17 30.81 -19.40
C GLU A 602 -9.94 31.15 -17.91
N GLN A 603 -10.54 30.38 -17.00
CA GLN A 603 -10.38 30.57 -15.55
C GLN A 603 -8.91 30.45 -15.11
N ILE A 604 -8.15 29.53 -15.71
CA ILE A 604 -6.71 29.38 -15.40
C ILE A 604 -5.93 30.61 -15.87
N LEU A 605 -6.21 31.12 -17.06
CA LEU A 605 -5.54 32.31 -17.59
C LEU A 605 -5.84 33.54 -16.72
N GLU A 606 -7.05 33.65 -16.16
CA GLU A 606 -7.39 34.70 -15.19
C GLU A 606 -6.57 34.59 -13.90
N VAL A 607 -6.45 33.38 -13.32
CA VAL A 607 -5.64 33.13 -12.11
C VAL A 607 -4.15 33.41 -12.35
N LEU A 608 -3.66 33.14 -13.57
CA LEU A 608 -2.29 33.44 -13.98
C LEU A 608 -2.05 34.93 -14.21
N ALA A 609 -3.03 35.65 -14.75
CA ALA A 609 -2.99 37.10 -14.93
C ALA A 609 -3.07 37.88 -13.62
N GLY A 610 -3.44 37.22 -12.51
CA GLY A 610 -3.51 37.83 -11.18
C GLY A 610 -4.75 38.71 -10.99
N ALA A 611 -5.84 38.42 -11.69
CA ALA A 611 -7.13 39.03 -11.42
C ALA A 611 -7.74 38.36 -10.17
N ASP A 612 -8.00 39.17 -9.14
CA ASP A 612 -8.69 38.77 -7.90
C ASP A 612 -10.17 38.41 -8.14
#